data_AF-A0A9E4ELQ4-F1
#
_entry.id   AF-A0A9E4ELQ4-F1
#
_cell.length_a   1.000
_cell.length_b   1.000
_cell.length_c   1.000
_cell.angle_alpha   90.00
_cell.angle_beta   90.00
_cell.angle_gamma   90.00
#
_symmetry.space_group_name_H-M   'P 1'
#
loop_
_entity.id
_entity.type
_entity.pdbx_description
1 polymer ?
#
loop_
_entity_poly.entity_id
_entity_poly.type
_entity_poly.pdbx_seq_one_letter_code
_entity_poly.pdbx_strand_id
1 'polypeptide(L)'
;MNKILYILIFSILPFSGSNAEQDKVEYVIKPQFDHAGPFSEGLARVKIGDRFRYINKEGQYVANPQFDHAGSFVEGLAAVQIGDKYGYINKEGQVVIKPQFDNTGISFSEGLVHAKIGDKWGYINKEGQVVIKPQFDYARSFSEGLAAVQIGDKYGYINKASFEK
;
A
#
# COMPACT_ATOMS: atom_id res chain seq x y z
N MET A 1 63.55 -4.33 36.09
CA MET A 1 62.40 -4.00 36.95
C MET A 1 62.41 -2.49 37.18
N ASN A 2 61.43 -1.77 36.62
CA ASN A 2 61.08 -0.33 36.82
C ASN A 2 62.15 0.74 36.51
N LYS A 3 61.88 1.92 35.97
CA LYS A 3 60.80 2.58 35.21
C LYS A 3 61.48 3.90 34.78
N ILE A 4 61.66 4.18 33.49
CA ILE A 4 62.12 5.50 33.02
C ILE A 4 60.89 6.35 32.77
N LEU A 5 60.89 7.55 33.35
CA LEU A 5 59.77 8.48 33.41
C LEU A 5 60.12 9.81 32.72
N TYR A 6 59.20 10.24 31.86
CA TYR A 6 58.93 11.56 31.27
C TYR A 6 60.03 12.32 30.50
N ILE A 7 59.84 12.40 29.17
CA ILE A 7 60.20 13.56 28.35
C ILE A 7 58.93 14.39 28.13
N LEU A 8 58.99 15.67 28.52
CA LEU A 8 58.06 16.75 28.22
C LEU A 8 58.15 17.15 26.75
N ILE A 9 57.03 17.29 26.03
CA ILE A 9 56.90 18.32 24.99
C ILE A 9 55.43 18.61 24.62
N PHE A 10 55.13 19.91 24.59
CA PHE A 10 53.90 20.54 24.11
C PHE A 10 53.65 20.26 22.62
N SER A 11 52.41 19.92 22.23
CA SER A 11 51.92 20.26 20.90
C SER A 11 50.40 20.16 20.77
N ILE A 12 49.77 21.33 20.60
CA ILE A 12 48.69 21.65 19.66
C ILE A 12 47.44 20.76 19.67
N LEU A 13 46.31 21.36 20.11
CA LEU A 13 44.96 20.84 19.89
C LEU A 13 44.67 20.64 18.39
N PRO A 14 44.11 19.50 17.96
CA PRO A 14 43.10 19.53 16.93
C PRO A 14 41.75 19.81 17.60
N PHE A 15 41.09 20.87 17.15
CA PHE A 15 39.65 21.04 17.28
C PHE A 15 38.98 19.80 16.67
N SER A 16 38.60 18.83 17.51
CA SER A 16 37.80 17.67 17.08
C SER A 16 36.34 18.09 16.95
N GLY A 17 36.07 18.99 16.02
CA GLY A 17 34.76 19.06 15.41
C GLY A 17 34.59 17.84 14.53
N SER A 18 34.02 16.76 15.06
CA SER A 18 33.19 15.89 14.24
C SER A 18 31.90 15.65 15.01
N ASN A 19 30.90 16.40 14.57
CA ASN A 19 29.50 16.15 14.82
C ASN A 19 29.14 14.66 14.83
N ALA A 20 28.00 14.43 15.47
CA ALA A 20 27.17 13.26 15.37
C ALA A 20 27.61 12.11 16.28
N GLU A 21 27.10 12.16 17.51
CA GLU A 21 26.00 11.27 17.89
C GLU A 21 25.22 10.81 16.64
N GLN A 22 25.79 9.88 15.88
CA GLN A 22 25.12 9.27 14.74
C GLN A 22 24.00 8.45 15.34
N ASP A 23 22.78 8.94 15.17
CA ASP A 23 21.53 8.26 15.47
C ASP A 23 21.68 6.76 15.23
N LYS A 24 21.67 6.00 16.32
CA LYS A 24 21.82 4.55 16.28
C LYS A 24 20.51 3.94 15.77
N VAL A 25 20.27 4.09 14.47
CA VAL A 25 19.11 3.51 13.79
C VAL A 25 19.35 2.01 13.64
N GLU A 26 18.50 1.22 14.29
CA GLU A 26 18.49 -0.24 14.16
C GLU A 26 17.55 -0.63 13.01
N TYR A 27 18.11 -1.29 11.98
CA TYR A 27 17.31 -1.83 10.89
C TYR A 27 16.69 -3.16 11.28
N VAL A 28 15.35 -3.21 11.37
CA VAL A 28 14.61 -4.48 11.45
C VAL A 28 14.68 -5.24 10.12
N ILE A 29 14.53 -4.51 9.01
CA ILE A 29 14.69 -5.03 7.65
C ILE A 29 15.72 -4.15 6.95
N LYS A 30 16.81 -4.76 6.48
CA LYS A 30 17.87 -4.01 5.78
C LYS A 30 17.35 -3.46 4.45
N PRO A 31 17.84 -2.29 3.99
CA PRO A 31 17.51 -1.76 2.67
C PRO A 31 17.83 -2.79 1.57
N GLN A 32 16.80 -3.24 0.85
CA GLN A 32 16.91 -4.27 -0.19
C GLN A 32 15.81 -4.20 -1.26
N PHE A 33 14.91 -3.21 -1.18
CA PHE A 33 13.75 -3.08 -2.07
C PHE A 33 13.87 -1.78 -2.88
N ASP A 34 13.43 -1.81 -4.14
CA ASP A 34 13.39 -0.63 -5.01
C ASP A 34 12.31 0.36 -4.54
N HIS A 35 11.24 -0.17 -3.95
CA HIS A 35 10.19 0.61 -3.30
C HIS A 35 9.61 -0.17 -2.12
N ALA A 36 9.25 0.53 -1.04
CA ALA A 36 8.53 -0.04 0.09
C ALA A 36 7.37 0.87 0.47
N GLY A 37 6.17 0.30 0.53
CA GLY A 37 4.99 0.98 1.06
C GLY A 37 4.93 0.91 2.60
N PRO A 38 4.03 1.68 3.22
CA PRO A 38 3.79 1.55 4.65
C PRO A 38 3.24 0.16 4.98
N PHE A 39 3.52 -0.33 6.19
CA PHE A 39 2.81 -1.48 6.74
C PHE A 39 1.34 -1.11 6.99
N SER A 40 0.44 -2.00 6.58
CA SER A 40 -0.98 -1.95 6.90
C SER A 40 -1.47 -3.35 7.22
N GLU A 41 -2.24 -3.50 8.30
CA GLU A 41 -2.76 -4.79 8.77
C GLU A 41 -1.69 -5.91 8.93
N GLY A 42 -0.45 -5.51 9.22
CA GLY A 42 0.68 -6.44 9.42
C GLY A 42 1.51 -6.74 8.18
N LEU A 43 1.13 -6.24 7.00
CA LEU A 43 1.84 -6.48 5.74
C LEU A 43 2.21 -5.18 5.03
N ALA A 44 3.32 -5.20 4.29
CA ALA A 44 3.73 -4.08 3.44
C ALA A 44 3.95 -4.57 2.01
N ARG A 45 3.55 -3.76 1.02
CA ARG A 45 3.95 -3.99 -0.37
C ARG A 45 5.40 -3.54 -0.56
N VAL A 46 6.17 -4.32 -1.29
CA VAL A 46 7.54 -4.00 -1.70
C VAL A 46 7.71 -4.26 -3.19
N LYS A 47 8.57 -3.50 -3.85
CA LYS A 47 8.91 -3.67 -5.26
C LYS A 47 10.33 -4.19 -5.40
N ILE A 48 10.51 -5.21 -6.25
CA ILE A 48 11.80 -5.77 -6.64
C ILE A 48 11.78 -5.95 -8.15
N GLY A 49 12.66 -5.24 -8.85
CA GLY A 49 12.56 -5.06 -10.29
C GLY A 49 11.22 -4.39 -10.66
N ASP A 50 10.47 -5.02 -11.55
CA ASP A 50 9.20 -4.48 -12.04
C ASP A 50 7.95 -5.02 -11.32
N ARG A 51 8.12 -5.91 -10.33
CA ARG A 51 7.01 -6.61 -9.69
C ARG A 51 6.86 -6.22 -8.22
N PHE A 52 5.62 -6.07 -7.77
CA PHE A 52 5.26 -5.94 -6.37
C PHE A 52 5.04 -7.29 -5.70
N ARG A 53 5.36 -7.36 -4.41
CA ARG A 53 5.16 -8.48 -3.49
C ARG A 53 4.75 -7.96 -2.12
N TYR A 54 4.33 -8.84 -1.22
CA TYR A 54 4.07 -8.48 0.18
C TYR A 54 5.05 -9.14 1.13
N ILE A 55 5.40 -8.42 2.19
CA ILE A 55 6.22 -8.89 3.31
C ILE A 55 5.51 -8.66 4.64
N ASN A 56 5.82 -9.50 5.63
CA ASN A 56 5.48 -9.26 7.03
C ASN A 56 6.54 -8.38 7.73
N LYS A 57 6.35 -8.14 9.04
CA LYS A 57 7.23 -7.26 9.84
C LYS A 57 8.63 -7.83 10.01
N GLU A 58 8.78 -9.14 9.85
CA GLU A 58 10.04 -9.88 9.88
C GLU A 58 10.75 -9.85 8.51
N GLY A 59 10.15 -9.21 7.50
CA GLY A 59 10.67 -9.15 6.13
C GLY A 59 10.48 -10.43 5.32
N GLN A 60 9.70 -11.39 5.84
CA GLN A 60 9.38 -12.63 5.15
C GLN A 60 8.28 -12.37 4.12
N TYR A 61 8.47 -12.89 2.91
CA TYR A 61 7.48 -12.79 1.85
C TYR A 61 6.22 -13.58 2.18
N VAL A 62 5.06 -12.99 1.93
CA VAL A 62 3.80 -13.74 1.80
C VAL A 62 3.96 -14.64 0.58
N ALA A 63 3.62 -15.93 0.71
CA ALA A 63 3.75 -16.93 -0.36
C ALA A 63 3.19 -16.38 -1.68
N ASN A 64 3.85 -16.70 -2.80
CA ASN A 64 4.49 -15.80 -3.78
C ASN A 64 3.67 -15.39 -5.04
N PRO A 65 2.62 -14.55 -4.97
CA PRO A 65 2.13 -13.85 -6.14
C PRO A 65 2.98 -12.60 -6.39
N GLN A 66 3.31 -12.38 -7.65
CA GLN A 66 3.98 -11.19 -8.14
C GLN A 66 2.96 -10.36 -8.91
N PHE A 67 2.88 -9.07 -8.61
CA PHE A 67 1.86 -8.19 -9.18
C PHE A 67 2.50 -7.06 -9.97
N ASP A 68 1.77 -6.57 -10.97
CA ASP A 68 2.20 -5.41 -11.75
C ASP A 68 1.97 -4.12 -10.92
N HIS A 69 0.88 -4.09 -10.15
CA HIS A 69 0.61 -3.08 -9.11
C HIS A 69 -0.01 -3.72 -7.87
N ALA A 70 0.22 -3.09 -6.71
CA ALA A 70 -0.29 -3.56 -5.42
C ALA A 70 -0.69 -2.39 -4.52
N GLY A 71 -1.86 -2.49 -3.87
CA GLY A 71 -2.35 -1.54 -2.87
C GLY A 71 -1.90 -1.87 -1.45
N SER A 72 -2.29 -1.05 -0.48
CA SER A 72 -2.20 -1.42 0.93
C SER A 72 -3.38 -2.30 1.33
N PHE A 73 -3.21 -3.16 2.35
CA PHE A 73 -4.32 -3.88 2.95
C PHE A 73 -5.23 -2.93 3.71
N VAL A 74 -6.53 -2.96 3.42
CA VAL A 74 -7.57 -2.20 4.09
C VAL A 74 -8.84 -3.04 4.17
N GLU A 75 -9.35 -3.16 5.38
CA GLU A 75 -10.46 -4.03 5.74
C GLU A 75 -10.27 -5.50 5.29
N GLY A 76 -9.04 -5.99 5.40
CA GLY A 76 -8.66 -7.39 5.11
C GLY A 76 -8.28 -7.70 3.66
N LEU A 77 -8.44 -6.76 2.73
CA LEU A 77 -8.17 -6.97 1.29
C LEU A 77 -7.20 -5.92 0.75
N ALA A 78 -6.46 -6.28 -0.30
CA ALA A 78 -5.63 -5.35 -1.06
C ALA A 78 -5.90 -5.46 -2.57
N ALA A 79 -6.02 -4.32 -3.25
CA ALA A 79 -6.11 -4.28 -4.70
C ALA A 79 -4.79 -4.73 -5.32
N VAL A 80 -4.87 -5.58 -6.34
CA VAL A 80 -3.70 -6.01 -7.12
C VAL A 80 -4.01 -5.97 -8.61
N GLN A 81 -3.00 -5.67 -9.41
CA GLN A 81 -3.08 -5.78 -10.86
C GLN A 81 -2.29 -7.00 -11.33
N ILE A 82 -2.93 -7.81 -12.17
CA ILE A 82 -2.34 -8.97 -12.83
C ILE A 82 -2.64 -8.85 -14.32
N GLY A 83 -1.61 -8.61 -15.13
CA GLY A 83 -1.79 -8.19 -16.51
C GLY A 83 -2.50 -6.83 -16.56
N ASP A 84 -3.53 -6.72 -17.40
CA ASP A 84 -4.24 -5.44 -17.60
C ASP A 84 -5.46 -5.27 -16.69
N LYS A 85 -5.70 -6.20 -15.76
CA LYS A 85 -6.92 -6.21 -14.93
C LYS A 85 -6.62 -6.16 -13.43
N TYR A 86 -7.53 -5.54 -12.71
CA TYR A 86 -7.50 -5.44 -11.25
C TYR A 86 -8.41 -6.46 -10.59
N GLY A 87 -7.93 -7.00 -9.47
CA GLY A 87 -8.65 -7.87 -8.54
C GLY A 87 -8.22 -7.57 -7.10
N TYR A 88 -8.55 -8.46 -6.17
CA TYR A 88 -8.23 -8.30 -4.75
C TYR A 88 -7.72 -9.60 -4.14
N ILE A 89 -6.74 -9.47 -3.25
CA ILE A 89 -6.19 -10.57 -2.45
C ILE A 89 -6.51 -10.41 -0.97
N ASN A 90 -6.53 -11.53 -0.24
CA ASN A 90 -6.47 -11.54 1.22
C ASN A 90 -5.02 -11.48 1.72
N LYS A 91 -4.84 -11.44 3.04
CA LYS A 91 -3.52 -11.34 3.70
C LYS A 91 -2.67 -12.59 3.53
N GLU A 92 -3.28 -13.71 3.19
CA GLU A 92 -2.62 -14.96 2.83
C GLU A 92 -2.08 -14.93 1.39
N GLY A 93 -2.31 -13.84 0.64
CA GLY A 93 -1.89 -13.68 -0.75
C GLY A 93 -2.81 -14.37 -1.76
N GLN A 94 -3.94 -14.91 -1.32
CA GLN A 94 -4.90 -15.61 -2.16
C GLN A 94 -5.82 -14.61 -2.86
N VAL A 95 -6.06 -14.83 -4.16
CA VAL A 95 -7.01 -14.03 -4.93
C VAL A 95 -8.43 -14.32 -4.46
N VAL A 96 -9.07 -13.34 -3.82
CA VAL A 96 -10.47 -13.39 -3.37
C VAL A 96 -11.39 -12.88 -4.45
N ILE A 97 -11.00 -11.79 -5.12
CA ILE A 97 -11.71 -11.25 -6.28
C ILE A 97 -10.80 -11.37 -7.49
N LYS A 98 -11.20 -12.18 -8.47
CA LYS A 98 -10.41 -12.43 -9.67
C LYS A 98 -10.15 -11.13 -10.44
N PRO A 99 -8.96 -10.97 -11.07
CA PRO A 99 -8.69 -9.85 -11.95
C PRO A 99 -9.71 -9.79 -13.08
N GLN A 100 -10.56 -8.77 -13.08
CA GLN A 100 -11.62 -8.59 -14.08
C GLN A 100 -11.98 -7.13 -14.35
N PHE A 101 -11.55 -6.20 -13.49
CA PHE A 101 -11.88 -4.78 -13.62
C PHE A 101 -10.80 -4.03 -14.38
N ASP A 102 -11.19 -3.07 -15.21
CA ASP A 102 -10.27 -2.19 -15.95
C ASP A 102 -9.53 -1.23 -15.02
N ASN A 103 -10.17 -0.85 -13.92
CA ASN A 103 -9.59 -0.05 -12.85
C ASN A 103 -10.41 -0.27 -11.56
N THR A 104 -9.86 0.09 -10.42
CA THR A 104 -10.56 -0.01 -9.14
C THR A 104 -10.04 1.02 -8.14
N GLY A 105 -10.87 1.36 -7.16
CA GLY A 105 -10.44 2.14 -6.00
C GLY A 105 -9.34 1.43 -5.23
N ILE A 106 -8.44 2.23 -4.64
CA ILE A 106 -7.24 1.73 -3.95
C ILE A 106 -7.60 0.77 -2.81
N SER A 107 -8.70 1.04 -2.10
CA SER A 107 -9.13 0.29 -0.92
C SER A 107 -10.65 0.26 -0.79
N PHE A 108 -11.15 -0.76 -0.10
CA PHE A 108 -12.51 -0.77 0.41
C PHE A 108 -12.72 0.36 1.42
N SER A 109 -13.93 0.90 1.43
CA SER A 109 -14.41 1.84 2.44
C SER A 109 -15.86 1.52 2.76
N GLU A 110 -16.11 1.23 4.03
CA GLU A 110 -17.43 0.85 4.52
C GLU A 110 -18.03 -0.35 3.77
N GLY A 111 -17.18 -1.33 3.45
CA GLY A 111 -17.55 -2.57 2.77
C GLY A 111 -17.66 -2.50 1.24
N LEU A 112 -17.52 -1.32 0.63
CA LEU A 112 -17.62 -1.14 -0.82
C LEU A 112 -16.36 -0.53 -1.44
N VAL A 113 -16.15 -0.78 -2.73
CA VAL A 113 -15.14 -0.09 -3.53
C VAL A 113 -15.67 0.19 -4.92
N HIS A 114 -15.28 1.32 -5.51
CA HIS A 114 -15.65 1.66 -6.88
C HIS A 114 -14.77 0.86 -7.85
N ALA A 115 -15.37 0.26 -8.87
CA ALA A 115 -14.68 -0.54 -9.88
C ALA A 115 -15.13 -0.14 -11.28
N LYS A 116 -14.19 -0.08 -12.22
CA LYS A 116 -14.42 0.28 -13.61
C LYS A 116 -14.56 -0.99 -14.46
N ILE A 117 -15.64 -1.05 -15.25
CA ILE A 117 -15.89 -2.10 -16.23
C ILE A 117 -16.21 -1.41 -17.56
N GLY A 118 -15.36 -1.61 -18.57
CA GLY A 118 -15.36 -0.78 -19.77
C GLY A 118 -15.05 0.67 -19.42
N ASP A 119 -15.95 1.58 -19.81
CA ASP A 119 -15.74 3.02 -19.62
C ASP A 119 -16.44 3.61 -18.38
N LYS A 120 -17.22 2.80 -17.65
CA LYS A 120 -18.04 3.29 -16.54
C LYS A 120 -17.62 2.70 -15.21
N TRP A 121 -17.82 3.49 -14.15
CA TRP A 121 -17.63 3.10 -12.76
C TRP A 121 -18.95 2.63 -12.14
N GLY A 122 -18.85 1.54 -11.40
CA GLY A 122 -19.86 1.03 -10.48
C GLY A 122 -19.22 0.78 -9.11
N TYR A 123 -19.90 0.01 -8.25
CA TYR A 123 -19.37 -0.41 -6.95
C TYR A 123 -19.53 -1.90 -6.75
N ILE A 124 -18.53 -2.51 -6.11
CA ILE A 124 -18.51 -3.92 -5.73
C ILE A 124 -18.37 -4.09 -4.21
N ASN A 125 -18.89 -5.20 -3.70
CA ASN A 125 -18.64 -5.65 -2.32
C ASN A 125 -17.34 -6.48 -2.22
N LYS A 126 -17.03 -6.97 -1.01
CA LYS A 126 -15.81 -7.75 -0.72
C LYS A 126 -15.80 -9.13 -1.36
N GLU A 127 -16.96 -9.62 -1.78
CA GLU A 127 -17.14 -10.84 -2.55
C GLU A 127 -16.94 -10.60 -4.05
N GLY A 128 -16.72 -9.35 -4.47
CA GLY A 128 -16.54 -8.94 -5.86
C GLY A 128 -17.84 -8.85 -6.66
N GLN A 129 -18.99 -8.90 -5.98
CA GLN A 129 -20.30 -8.75 -6.60
C GLN A 129 -20.58 -7.28 -6.87
N VAL A 130 -21.08 -6.97 -8.06
CA VAL A 130 -21.49 -5.62 -8.45
C VAL A 130 -22.78 -5.27 -7.70
N VAL A 131 -22.68 -4.39 -6.70
CA VAL A 131 -23.82 -3.86 -5.94
C VAL A 131 -24.43 -2.62 -6.60
N ILE A 132 -23.60 -1.85 -7.31
CA ILE A 132 -24.05 -0.71 -8.11
C ILE A 132 -23.48 -0.90 -9.51
N LYS A 133 -24.36 -1.07 -10.49
CA LYS A 133 -23.96 -1.32 -11.88
C LYS A 133 -23.11 -0.16 -12.43
N PRO A 134 -22.12 -0.45 -13.29
CA PRO A 134 -21.35 0.59 -13.97
C PRO A 134 -22.25 1.57 -14.72
N GLN A 135 -22.24 2.83 -14.30
CA GLN A 135 -23.05 3.89 -14.92
C GLN A 135 -22.43 5.29 -14.78
N PHE A 136 -21.45 5.46 -13.89
CA PHE A 136 -20.82 6.76 -13.61
C PHE A 136 -19.57 6.96 -14.46
N ASP A 137 -19.29 8.21 -14.84
CA ASP A 137 -18.02 8.58 -15.50
C ASP A 137 -16.84 8.59 -14.51
N TYR A 138 -17.14 8.89 -13.24
CA TYR A 138 -16.18 8.79 -12.14
C TYR A 138 -16.91 8.48 -10.82
N ALA A 139 -16.21 7.85 -9.89
CA ALA A 139 -16.72 7.48 -8.58
C ALA A 139 -15.63 7.66 -7.51
N ARG A 140 -16.02 8.14 -6.33
CA ARG A 140 -15.16 8.21 -5.13
C ARG A 140 -15.53 7.11 -4.14
N SER A 141 -14.65 6.86 -3.18
CA SER A 141 -14.95 5.95 -2.06
C SER A 141 -16.12 6.46 -1.23
N PHE A 142 -16.88 5.54 -0.63
CA PHE A 142 -17.88 5.87 0.37
C PHE A 142 -17.22 6.43 1.64
N SER A 143 -17.85 7.43 2.24
CA SER A 143 -17.51 8.01 3.54
C SER A 143 -18.76 8.61 4.14
N GLU A 144 -19.00 8.34 5.42
CA GLU A 144 -20.21 8.75 6.15
C GLU A 144 -21.50 8.29 5.43
N GLY A 145 -21.45 7.09 4.83
CA GLY A 145 -22.58 6.50 4.10
C GLY A 145 -22.88 7.12 2.74
N LEU A 146 -22.07 8.07 2.27
CA LEU A 146 -22.22 8.75 0.99
C LEU A 146 -21.00 8.59 0.09
N ALA A 147 -21.19 8.60 -1.23
CA ALA A 147 -20.11 8.67 -2.20
C ALA A 147 -20.40 9.70 -3.28
N ALA A 148 -19.41 10.52 -3.62
CA ALA A 148 -19.51 11.43 -4.75
C ALA A 148 -19.31 10.65 -6.07
N VAL A 149 -20.19 10.90 -7.04
CA VAL A 149 -20.15 10.31 -8.38
C VAL A 149 -20.31 11.39 -9.44
N GLN A 150 -19.77 11.14 -10.63
CA GLN A 150 -19.81 12.05 -11.76
C GLN A 150 -20.59 11.43 -12.93
N ILE A 151 -21.44 12.23 -13.57
CA ILE A 151 -22.08 11.92 -14.86
C ILE A 151 -21.94 13.16 -15.75
N GLY A 152 -21.28 13.02 -16.90
CA GLY A 152 -20.81 14.14 -17.70
C GLY A 152 -19.90 15.05 -16.88
N ASP A 153 -20.17 16.36 -16.88
CA ASP A 153 -19.37 17.35 -16.16
C ASP A 153 -19.90 17.68 -14.75
N LYS A 154 -20.88 16.92 -14.25
CA LYS A 154 -21.58 17.23 -12.99
C LYS A 154 -21.38 16.13 -11.94
N TYR A 155 -21.27 16.56 -10.69
CA TYR A 155 -21.16 15.69 -9.53
C TYR A 155 -22.48 15.62 -8.75
N GLY A 156 -22.76 14.45 -8.20
CA GLY A 156 -23.82 14.22 -7.22
C GLY A 156 -23.34 13.26 -6.13
N TYR A 157 -24.18 12.99 -5.14
CA TYR A 157 -23.90 12.03 -4.07
C TYR A 157 -24.91 10.89 -4.10
N ILE A 158 -24.42 9.68 -3.89
CA ILE A 158 -25.23 8.48 -3.71
C ILE A 158 -25.07 7.93 -2.30
N ASN A 159 -26.08 7.22 -1.81
CA ASN A 159 -26.01 6.42 -0.59
C ASN A 159 -26.03 4.92 -0.92
N LYS A 160 -25.83 4.05 0.07
CA LYS A 160 -25.90 2.60 -0.10
C LYS A 160 -27.33 2.08 -0.35
N ALA A 161 -28.32 2.68 0.29
CA ALA A 161 -29.72 2.26 0.24
C ALA A 161 -30.40 2.46 -1.13
N SER A 162 -29.77 3.18 -2.05
CA SER A 162 -30.32 3.48 -3.37
C SER A 162 -30.56 2.22 -4.23
N PHE A 163 -30.10 1.03 -3.80
CA PHE A 163 -30.07 -0.17 -4.66
C PHE A 163 -30.39 -1.50 -3.94
N GLU A 164 -30.85 -1.49 -2.68
CA GLU A 164 -31.26 -2.70 -1.93
C GLU A 164 -32.75 -3.07 -2.10
N LYS A 165 -33.37 -2.77 -3.26
CA LYS A 165 -34.78 -3.15 -3.52
C LYS A 165 -34.93 -4.55 -4.06
#